data_AF-A0A838G707-F1
#
_entry.id   AF-A0A838G707-F1
#
_cell.length_a   1.000
_cell.length_b   1.000
_cell.length_c   1.000
_cell.angle_alpha   90.00
_cell.angle_beta   90.00
_cell.angle_gamma   90.00
#
_symmetry.space_group_name_H-M   'P 1'
#
loop_
_entity.id
_entity.type
_entity.pdbx_description
1 polymer ?
#
loop_
_entity_poly.entity_id
_entity_poly.type
_entity_poly.pdbx_seq_one_letter_code
_entity_poly.pdbx_strand_id
1 'polypeptide(L)'
;MTPVDSAGHHGPAEQVAWAWVDHLRSGGTTPWRDFRTDHGDDHGADHGVEPVSEPGGRQRGRLPGAAQLELARLLVERAADRPGPDADRRGALVERALERSGPGRGLLELPLDLTGDVTGASNARVGPPATDPADVPTEELVRVGVGLLVAELLRTDVATDPAWGRADADAGSSQSHRRRPFSRRFWVAGAPTTTAGVRAALADAGHLGGGRTPEVVLLALPLERMLGEVWSGRVQRGAPVSWPAFVERWSRRDALPPSADLPALARSWAERVGAGRVHVVADQEPLHATAQLLGIRLRPTSRPALPELLAMPSAAVDLLRRVNQVLGVRVPEARQPALRRVVAASSFSRSRMSPDVDEARLVVPELHRSWAEAQSARVVEELRRGGYPVHGDLDLIAVRPGGPQRPRRSEVLDLVLDTVLRVVERQG
;
A
#
# COMPACT_ATOMS: atom_id res chain seq x y z
N MET A 1 -40.02 40.15 22.49
CA MET A 1 -38.99 39.40 21.75
C MET A 1 -37.69 39.54 22.51
N THR A 2 -37.46 38.60 23.42
CA THR A 2 -36.20 38.44 24.15
C THR A 2 -35.26 37.59 23.28
N PRO A 3 -33.98 37.93 23.13
CA PRO A 3 -33.03 37.06 22.45
C PRO A 3 -32.78 35.84 23.33
N VAL A 4 -32.95 34.65 22.76
CA VAL A 4 -32.53 33.40 23.38
C VAL A 4 -31.02 33.28 23.19
N ASP A 5 -30.28 33.67 24.23
CA ASP A 5 -28.86 33.32 24.36
C ASP A 5 -28.73 31.79 24.41
N SER A 6 -28.36 31.22 23.27
CA SER A 6 -28.04 29.79 23.13
C SER A 6 -26.57 29.59 23.50
N ALA A 7 -26.20 29.88 24.75
CA ALA A 7 -24.90 29.47 25.28
C ALA A 7 -24.93 27.94 25.46
N GLY A 8 -24.31 27.23 24.51
CA GLY A 8 -24.26 25.78 24.45
C GLY A 8 -23.63 25.18 25.72
N HIS A 9 -24.48 24.73 26.64
CA HIS A 9 -24.05 23.90 27.75
C HIS A 9 -23.77 22.50 27.23
N HIS A 10 -22.52 22.21 26.89
CA HIS A 10 -22.04 20.85 26.63
C HIS A 10 -22.24 20.01 27.88
N GLY A 11 -22.88 18.84 27.75
CA GLY A 11 -23.08 17.92 28.88
C GLY A 11 -21.74 17.41 29.45
N PRO A 12 -21.69 16.90 30.69
CA PRO A 12 -20.45 16.48 31.35
C PRO A 12 -19.67 15.45 30.52
N ALA A 13 -20.35 14.49 29.87
CA ALA A 13 -19.70 13.51 29.00
C ALA A 13 -19.05 14.14 27.75
N GLU A 14 -19.64 15.20 27.19
CA GLU A 14 -19.06 15.93 26.06
C GLU A 14 -17.84 16.75 26.50
N GLN A 15 -17.82 17.25 27.74
CA GLN A 15 -16.65 17.91 28.30
C GLN A 15 -15.48 16.92 28.48
N VAL A 16 -15.74 15.70 28.99
CA VAL A 16 -14.74 14.63 29.07
C VAL A 16 -14.23 14.24 27.68
N ALA A 17 -15.10 14.18 26.67
CA ALA A 17 -14.69 13.91 25.29
C ALA A 17 -13.75 15.00 24.73
N TRP A 18 -14.05 16.28 24.97
CA TRP A 18 -13.13 17.36 24.59
C TRP A 18 -11.82 17.33 25.38
N ALA A 19 -11.86 16.99 26.67
CA ALA A 19 -10.64 16.80 27.47
C ALA A 19 -9.77 15.66 26.91
N TRP A 20 -10.38 14.58 26.40
CA TRP A 20 -9.64 13.50 25.74
C TRP A 20 -9.04 13.96 24.40
N VAL A 21 -9.75 14.79 23.63
CA VAL A 21 -9.19 15.43 22.43
C VAL A 21 -7.92 16.22 22.79
N ASP A 22 -7.97 17.03 23.85
CA ASP A 22 -6.82 17.81 24.33
C ASP A 22 -5.68 16.91 24.84
N HIS A 23 -6.02 15.79 25.50
CA HIS A 23 -5.05 14.75 25.88
C HIS A 23 -4.31 14.21 24.66
N LEU A 24 -5.01 13.83 23.59
CA LEU A 24 -4.41 13.35 22.35
C LEU A 24 -3.52 14.42 21.69
N ARG A 25 -3.95 15.69 21.69
CA ARG A 25 -3.17 16.83 21.16
C ARG A 25 -1.85 17.01 21.90
N SER A 26 -1.86 16.79 23.22
CA SER A 26 -0.67 16.87 24.07
C SER A 26 0.27 15.66 23.95
N GLY A 27 -0.11 14.63 23.17
CA GLY A 27 0.67 13.41 23.00
C GLY A 27 0.24 12.26 23.90
N GLY A 28 -0.93 12.36 24.52
CA GLY A 28 -1.56 11.26 25.26
C GLY A 28 -1.97 10.09 24.36
N THR A 29 -1.90 8.87 24.89
CA THR A 29 -2.25 7.63 24.18
C THR A 29 -3.31 6.79 24.89
N THR A 30 -3.83 7.29 26.03
CA THR A 30 -4.80 6.59 26.87
C THR A 30 -6.06 6.22 26.06
N PRO A 31 -6.46 4.94 26.05
CA PRO A 31 -7.73 4.51 25.46
C PRO A 31 -8.93 5.27 26.03
N TRP A 32 -9.97 5.47 25.22
CA TRP A 32 -11.16 6.24 25.61
C TRP A 32 -11.84 5.71 26.88
N ARG A 33 -12.01 4.38 26.99
CA ARG A 33 -12.64 3.75 28.16
C ARG A 33 -11.91 4.08 29.45
N ASP A 34 -10.59 3.90 29.44
CA ASP A 34 -9.73 4.14 30.59
C ASP A 34 -9.74 5.62 30.96
N PHE A 35 -9.60 6.50 29.95
CA PHE A 35 -9.64 7.95 30.15
C PHE A 35 -10.97 8.42 30.74
N ARG A 36 -12.10 7.87 30.26
CA ARG A 36 -13.44 8.21 30.76
C ARG A 36 -13.64 7.72 32.20
N THR A 37 -13.21 6.51 32.53
CA THR A 37 -13.32 6.00 33.91
C THR A 37 -12.47 6.83 34.88
N ASP A 38 -11.28 7.26 34.48
CA ASP A 38 -10.43 8.14 35.29
C ASP A 38 -11.01 9.56 35.49
N HIS A 39 -11.88 10.03 34.60
CA HIS A 39 -12.37 11.42 34.58
C HIS A 39 -13.90 11.56 34.69
N GLY A 40 -14.67 10.47 34.84
CA GLY A 40 -16.11 10.51 34.59
C GLY A 40 -17.01 9.39 35.12
N ASP A 41 -16.52 8.46 35.96
CA ASP A 41 -17.39 7.46 36.63
C ASP A 41 -17.68 7.80 38.12
N ASP A 42 -17.47 9.05 38.55
CA ASP A 42 -17.97 9.54 39.85
C ASP A 42 -19.44 9.97 39.72
N HIS A 43 -20.35 8.99 39.84
CA HIS A 43 -21.79 9.24 39.99
C HIS A 43 -22.18 9.87 41.34
N GLY A 44 -21.27 10.55 42.03
CA GLY A 44 -21.59 11.30 43.23
C GLY A 44 -20.38 11.68 44.05
N ALA A 45 -19.63 12.69 43.62
CA ALA A 45 -18.90 13.53 44.55
C ALA A 45 -18.66 14.90 43.92
N ASP A 46 -18.97 15.90 44.73
CA ASP A 46 -18.67 17.31 44.57
C ASP A 46 -17.15 17.53 44.53
N HIS A 47 -16.52 17.12 43.43
CA HIS A 47 -15.15 17.49 43.11
C HIS A 47 -15.21 18.39 41.89
N GLY A 48 -15.10 19.69 42.17
CA GLY A 48 -14.96 20.73 41.17
C GLY A 48 -13.78 20.41 40.26
N VAL A 49 -14.08 19.78 39.13
CA VAL A 49 -13.31 19.98 37.91
C VAL A 49 -13.51 21.45 37.59
N GLU A 50 -12.57 22.30 37.99
CA GLU A 50 -12.59 23.69 37.57
C GLU A 50 -12.65 23.69 36.04
N PRO A 51 -13.62 24.38 35.43
CA PRO A 51 -13.65 24.49 33.98
C PRO A 51 -12.36 25.18 33.57
N VAL A 52 -11.48 24.44 32.90
CA VAL A 52 -10.31 24.99 32.22
C VAL A 52 -10.86 25.96 31.16
N SER A 53 -10.97 27.22 31.56
CA SER A 53 -11.42 28.32 30.74
C SER A 53 -10.20 28.78 29.97
N GLU A 54 -10.01 28.27 28.75
CA GLU A 54 -8.99 28.83 27.87
C GLU A 54 -9.30 30.30 27.55
N PRO A 55 -8.35 31.23 27.70
CA PRO A 55 -8.49 32.60 27.23
C PRO A 55 -8.38 32.60 25.70
N GLY A 56 -9.51 32.41 25.03
CA GLY A 56 -9.61 32.47 23.57
C GLY A 56 -10.76 31.63 23.08
N GLY A 57 -11.96 32.20 23.05
CA GLY A 57 -13.21 31.55 22.63
C GLY A 57 -13.20 31.04 21.19
N ARG A 58 -12.48 29.94 20.93
CA ARG A 58 -12.73 29.07 19.78
C ARG A 58 -14.07 28.40 20.05
N GLN A 59 -15.07 28.74 19.25
CA GLN A 59 -16.33 27.98 19.20
C GLN A 59 -15.97 26.50 19.04
N ARG A 60 -16.23 25.70 20.09
CA ARG A 60 -16.03 24.26 20.04
C ARG A 60 -16.94 23.73 18.94
N GLY A 61 -16.32 23.21 17.88
CA GLY A 61 -17.02 22.69 16.71
C GLY A 61 -17.78 21.41 17.02
N ARG A 62 -18.15 20.65 15.98
CA ARG A 62 -18.66 19.29 16.18
C ARG A 62 -17.54 18.39 16.72
N LEU A 63 -17.85 17.53 17.70
CA LEU A 63 -16.93 16.50 18.18
C LEU A 63 -16.44 15.61 17.02
N PRO A 64 -15.13 15.29 16.96
CA PRO A 64 -14.62 14.29 16.03
C PRO A 64 -15.27 12.92 16.26
N GLY A 65 -15.42 12.13 15.19
CA GLY A 65 -15.95 10.77 15.29
C GLY A 65 -14.95 9.78 15.89
N ALA A 66 -15.45 8.63 16.35
CA ALA A 66 -14.67 7.58 17.00
C ALA A 66 -13.46 7.12 16.15
N ALA A 67 -13.64 7.04 14.82
CA ALA A 67 -12.58 6.63 13.91
C ALA A 67 -11.45 7.68 13.78
N GLN A 68 -11.78 8.97 13.83
CA GLN A 68 -10.77 10.04 13.83
C GLN A 68 -9.97 10.03 15.13
N LEU A 69 -10.66 9.86 16.26
CA LEU A 69 -10.05 9.83 17.59
C LEU A 69 -9.11 8.64 17.76
N GLU A 70 -9.54 7.44 17.37
CA GLU A 70 -8.68 6.25 17.43
C GLU A 70 -7.50 6.34 16.46
N LEU A 71 -7.70 6.87 15.25
CA LEU A 71 -6.59 7.09 14.31
C LEU A 71 -5.56 8.07 14.89
N ALA A 72 -6.00 9.15 15.53
CA ALA A 72 -5.12 10.11 16.18
C ALA A 72 -4.32 9.44 17.32
N ARG A 73 -5.00 8.68 18.19
CA ARG A 73 -4.35 7.92 19.28
C ARG A 73 -3.27 6.97 18.75
N LEU A 74 -3.59 6.18 17.72
CA LEU A 74 -2.65 5.25 17.08
C LEU A 74 -1.47 5.96 16.41
N LEU A 75 -1.67 7.15 15.84
CA LEU A 75 -0.58 7.95 15.27
C LEU A 75 0.37 8.47 16.35
N VAL A 76 -0.16 8.95 17.48
CA VAL A 76 0.63 9.39 18.63
C VAL A 76 1.44 8.22 19.20
N GLU A 77 0.77 7.08 19.44
CA GLU A 77 1.41 5.86 19.93
C GLU A 77 2.54 5.41 19.00
N ARG A 78 2.29 5.35 17.69
CA ARG A 78 3.31 4.94 16.70
C ARG A 78 4.46 5.95 16.57
N ALA A 79 4.24 7.21 16.89
CA ALA A 79 5.26 8.25 16.82
C ALA A 79 6.16 8.31 18.07
N ALA A 80 5.76 7.70 19.20
CA ALA A 80 6.49 7.77 20.46
C ALA A 80 7.90 7.16 20.36
N ASP A 81 8.07 6.07 19.61
CA ASP A 81 9.34 5.35 19.47
C ASP A 81 10.22 5.85 18.32
N ARG A 82 9.79 6.91 17.62
CA ARG A 82 10.54 7.45 16.48
C ARG A 82 11.38 8.64 16.92
N PRO A 83 12.60 8.81 16.37
CA PRO A 83 13.26 10.10 16.33
C PRO A 83 12.40 11.01 15.43
N GLY A 84 11.36 11.56 16.04
CA GLY A 84 10.21 12.11 15.35
C GLY A 84 10.27 13.63 15.24
N PRO A 85 9.35 14.19 14.46
CA PRO A 85 9.22 15.63 14.31
C PRO A 85 8.92 16.30 15.67
N ASP A 86 9.32 17.56 15.82
CA ASP A 86 9.10 18.36 17.03
C ASP A 86 7.63 18.26 17.53
N ALA A 87 7.41 18.43 18.83
CA ALA A 87 6.10 18.27 19.47
C ALA A 87 4.99 19.05 18.73
N ASP A 88 5.32 20.24 18.24
CA ASP A 88 4.44 21.11 17.45
C ASP A 88 3.94 20.44 16.15
N ARG A 89 4.82 19.75 15.43
CA ARG A 89 4.47 19.05 14.18
C ARG A 89 3.60 17.83 14.45
N ARG A 90 3.84 17.14 15.57
CA ARG A 90 3.00 16.02 16.01
C ARG A 90 1.59 16.51 16.37
N GLY A 91 1.48 17.58 17.15
CA GLY A 91 0.20 18.22 17.45
C GLY A 91 -0.54 18.64 16.19
N ALA A 92 0.15 19.27 15.24
CA ALA A 92 -0.45 19.65 13.95
C ALA A 92 -0.94 18.44 13.12
N LEU A 93 -0.26 17.29 13.17
CA LEU A 93 -0.72 16.06 12.51
C LEU A 93 -1.97 15.50 13.18
N VAL A 94 -2.02 15.53 14.52
CA VAL A 94 -3.20 15.12 15.29
C VAL A 94 -4.40 15.99 14.95
N GLU A 95 -4.27 17.32 14.93
CA GLU A 95 -5.37 18.21 14.49
C GLU A 95 -5.90 17.82 13.11
N ARG A 96 -5.00 17.59 12.15
CA ARG A 96 -5.39 17.20 10.79
C ARG A 96 -6.06 15.84 10.73
N ALA A 97 -5.73 14.91 11.62
CA ALA A 97 -6.42 13.63 11.74
C ALA A 97 -7.84 13.81 12.30
N LEU A 98 -7.99 14.68 13.32
CA LEU A 98 -9.27 14.96 13.99
C LEU A 98 -10.27 15.69 13.07
N GLU A 99 -9.80 16.65 12.28
CA GLU A 99 -10.63 17.42 11.34
C GLU A 99 -11.08 16.62 10.10
N ARG A 100 -10.53 15.41 9.88
CA ARG A 100 -10.66 14.72 8.59
C ARG A 100 -11.66 13.59 8.62
N SER A 101 -12.77 13.76 7.90
CA SER A 101 -13.62 12.63 7.53
C SER A 101 -12.95 11.80 6.40
N GLY A 102 -13.05 10.46 6.49
CA GLY A 102 -12.49 9.57 5.47
C GLY A 102 -13.13 9.72 4.08
N PRO A 103 -12.45 9.32 2.99
CA PRO A 103 -12.98 9.38 1.63
C PRO A 103 -14.06 8.32 1.36
N GLY A 104 -14.94 8.59 0.39
CA GLY A 104 -15.92 7.62 -0.14
C GLY A 104 -17.19 7.43 0.71
N ARG A 105 -17.97 6.39 0.38
CA ARG A 105 -19.17 5.96 1.13
C ARG A 105 -18.76 4.93 2.19
N GLY A 106 -18.19 5.39 3.30
CA GLY A 106 -17.97 4.57 4.50
C GLY A 106 -19.15 4.67 5.46
N LEU A 107 -18.97 4.15 6.69
CA LEU A 107 -19.88 4.54 7.77
C LEU A 107 -19.83 6.08 7.87
N LEU A 108 -21.00 6.72 7.86
CA LEU A 108 -21.11 8.14 8.21
C LEU A 108 -20.39 8.33 9.56
N GLU A 109 -19.76 9.50 9.79
CA GLU A 109 -18.93 9.77 10.99
C GLU A 109 -19.44 9.02 12.20
N LEU A 110 -18.69 7.98 12.63
CA LEU A 110 -19.08 7.11 13.73
C LEU A 110 -19.17 7.96 14.99
N PRO A 111 -20.37 8.17 15.57
CA PRO A 111 -20.50 8.98 16.77
C PRO A 111 -19.70 8.33 17.89
N LEU A 112 -19.04 9.15 18.72
CA LEU A 112 -18.35 8.67 19.91
C LEU A 112 -19.37 8.12 20.91
N ASP A 113 -19.10 6.96 21.51
CA ASP A 113 -19.87 6.49 22.67
C ASP A 113 -19.53 7.31 23.91
N LEU A 114 -20.45 8.20 24.27
CA LEU A 114 -20.35 9.07 25.44
C LEU A 114 -20.87 8.40 26.74
N THR A 115 -21.56 7.27 26.62
CA THR A 115 -22.36 6.68 27.71
C THR A 115 -21.80 5.37 28.24
N GLY A 116 -20.99 4.64 27.45
CA GLY A 116 -20.45 3.33 27.84
C GLY A 116 -21.50 2.20 27.89
N ASP A 117 -22.75 2.50 27.51
CA ASP A 117 -23.86 1.57 27.56
C ASP A 117 -23.87 0.71 26.29
N VAL A 118 -23.18 -0.44 26.36
CA VAL A 118 -23.02 -1.40 25.24
C VAL A 118 -24.36 -2.02 24.82
N THR A 119 -25.42 -1.88 25.62
CA THR A 119 -26.77 -2.23 25.20
C THR A 119 -27.30 -1.16 24.26
N GLY A 120 -27.41 -1.49 22.97
CA GLY A 120 -27.83 -0.61 21.86
C GLY A 120 -29.24 0.01 21.97
N ALA A 121 -29.52 0.70 23.06
CA ALA A 121 -30.78 1.35 23.40
C ALA A 121 -30.64 2.88 23.56
N SER A 122 -29.56 3.49 23.07
CA SER A 122 -29.46 4.96 22.94
C SER A 122 -30.03 5.43 21.60
N ASN A 123 -31.35 5.59 21.56
CA ASN A 123 -32.19 6.57 20.85
C ASN A 123 -31.77 7.29 19.53
N ALA A 124 -30.83 6.80 18.73
CA ALA A 124 -30.62 7.32 17.37
C ALA A 124 -31.52 6.58 16.37
N ARG A 125 -32.70 7.14 16.05
CA ARG A 125 -33.62 6.55 15.05
C ARG A 125 -33.07 6.53 13.61
N VAL A 126 -31.96 7.24 13.32
CA VAL A 126 -31.31 7.31 12.00
C VAL A 126 -29.80 7.51 12.16
N GLY A 127 -28.98 6.60 11.61
CA GLY A 127 -27.51 6.72 11.58
C GLY A 127 -26.77 5.48 12.11
N PRO A 128 -25.44 5.40 11.96
CA PRO A 128 -24.63 4.35 12.60
C PRO A 128 -24.66 4.51 14.14
N PRO A 129 -24.53 3.40 14.89
CA PRO A 129 -24.55 3.45 16.35
C PRO A 129 -23.35 4.21 16.91
N ALA A 130 -23.51 4.79 18.10
CA ALA A 130 -22.38 5.30 18.86
C ALA A 130 -21.37 4.17 19.08
N THR A 131 -20.08 4.48 18.93
CA THR A 131 -19.01 3.50 18.84
C THR A 131 -17.87 3.90 19.76
N ASP A 132 -17.36 2.94 20.52
CA ASP A 132 -16.11 3.10 21.23
C ASP A 132 -14.94 3.18 20.23
N PRO A 133 -14.01 4.14 20.35
CA PRO A 133 -12.84 4.25 19.48
C PRO A 133 -12.06 2.94 19.34
N ALA A 134 -11.94 2.14 20.39
CA ALA A 134 -11.24 0.84 20.35
C ALA A 134 -12.00 -0.23 19.55
N ASP A 135 -13.32 -0.08 19.39
CA ASP A 135 -14.18 -1.00 18.64
C ASP A 135 -14.36 -0.59 17.17
N VAL A 136 -13.71 0.49 16.73
CA VAL A 136 -13.77 0.93 15.33
C VAL A 136 -13.19 -0.14 14.41
N PRO A 137 -13.93 -0.58 13.37
CA PRO A 137 -13.42 -1.58 12.44
C PRO A 137 -12.13 -1.12 11.76
N THR A 138 -11.12 -2.00 11.65
CA THR A 138 -9.84 -1.69 11.00
C THR A 138 -10.00 -1.13 9.58
N GLU A 139 -11.01 -1.59 8.84
CA GLU A 139 -11.32 -1.09 7.49
C GLU A 139 -11.67 0.41 7.49
N GLU A 140 -12.34 0.87 8.53
CA GLU A 140 -12.72 2.27 8.73
C GLU A 140 -11.51 3.12 9.10
N LEU A 141 -10.63 2.62 9.97
CA LEU A 141 -9.33 3.26 10.27
C LEU A 141 -8.45 3.38 9.02
N VAL A 142 -8.38 2.32 8.20
CA VAL A 142 -7.68 2.36 6.90
C VAL A 142 -8.29 3.40 5.98
N ARG A 143 -9.62 3.50 5.92
CA ARG A 143 -10.32 4.48 5.08
C ARG A 143 -9.96 5.91 5.50
N VAL A 144 -10.17 6.26 6.78
CA VAL A 144 -9.85 7.59 7.32
C VAL A 144 -8.36 7.90 7.14
N GLY A 145 -7.48 6.95 7.49
CA GLY A 145 -6.03 7.10 7.36
C GLY A 145 -5.54 7.26 5.93
N VAL A 146 -6.14 6.61 4.93
CA VAL A 146 -5.86 6.89 3.50
C VAL A 146 -6.28 8.32 3.13
N GLY A 147 -7.39 8.81 3.68
CA GLY A 147 -7.84 10.19 3.52
C GLY A 147 -6.85 11.22 4.06
N LEU A 148 -6.27 10.93 5.23
CA LEU A 148 -5.21 11.72 5.85
C LEU A 148 -3.92 11.65 5.03
N LEU A 149 -3.47 10.44 4.66
CA LEU A 149 -2.28 10.25 3.83
C LEU A 149 -2.34 11.06 2.54
N VAL A 150 -3.47 11.02 1.82
CA VAL A 150 -3.63 11.81 0.59
C VAL A 150 -3.63 13.31 0.88
N ALA A 151 -4.18 13.75 2.01
CA ALA A 151 -4.10 15.16 2.39
C ALA A 151 -2.64 15.58 2.60
N GLU A 152 -1.85 14.79 3.33
CA GLU A 152 -0.42 15.07 3.55
C GLU A 152 0.39 15.04 2.25
N LEU A 153 0.12 14.07 1.37
CA LEU A 153 0.76 14.01 0.05
C LEU A 153 0.48 15.26 -0.79
N LEU A 154 -0.73 15.83 -0.69
CA LEU A 154 -1.10 17.05 -1.41
C LEU A 154 -0.42 18.31 -0.86
N ARG A 155 0.01 18.29 0.41
CA ARG A 155 0.83 19.34 1.02
C ARG A 155 2.30 19.22 0.63
N THR A 156 2.72 18.08 0.09
CA THR A 156 4.10 17.86 -0.36
C THR A 156 4.32 18.51 -1.73
N ASP A 157 5.31 19.37 -1.85
CA ASP A 157 5.74 19.87 -3.14
C ASP A 157 6.60 18.82 -3.86
N VAL A 158 5.93 17.89 -4.53
CA VAL A 158 6.61 16.78 -5.23
C VAL A 158 7.34 17.26 -6.50
N ALA A 159 7.11 18.50 -6.95
CA ALA A 159 7.80 19.05 -8.13
C ALA A 159 9.26 19.44 -7.85
N THR A 160 9.63 19.66 -6.58
CA THR A 160 10.93 20.21 -6.19
C THR A 160 11.84 19.24 -5.45
N ASP A 161 11.38 18.02 -5.11
CA ASP A 161 12.19 17.07 -4.35
C ASP A 161 13.04 16.13 -5.24
N PRO A 162 14.37 16.33 -5.30
CA PRO A 162 15.28 15.50 -6.10
C PRO A 162 15.38 14.05 -5.59
N ALA A 163 14.91 13.73 -4.37
CA ALA A 163 14.83 12.36 -3.88
C ALA A 163 13.77 11.53 -4.60
N TRP A 164 12.74 12.19 -5.17
CA TRP A 164 11.66 11.54 -5.94
C TRP A 164 11.80 11.71 -7.46
N GLY A 165 12.49 12.77 -7.89
CA GLY A 165 12.70 13.13 -9.31
C GLY A 165 13.91 12.48 -9.99
N ARG A 166 14.89 11.92 -9.25
CA ARG A 166 16.09 11.32 -9.87
C ARG A 166 15.84 10.09 -10.72
N ALA A 167 14.69 9.42 -10.59
CA ALA A 167 14.36 8.30 -11.45
C ALA A 167 14.19 8.72 -12.93
N ASP A 168 13.74 9.95 -13.21
CA ASP A 168 13.55 10.43 -14.59
C ASP A 168 14.78 11.20 -15.10
N ALA A 169 15.49 11.92 -14.22
CA ALA A 169 16.73 12.61 -14.59
C ALA A 169 17.89 11.64 -14.86
N ASP A 170 17.99 10.51 -14.14
CA ASP A 170 19.00 9.46 -14.38
C ASP A 170 18.55 8.36 -15.36
N ALA A 171 17.27 8.28 -15.72
CA ALA A 171 16.84 7.46 -16.85
C ALA A 171 17.23 8.09 -18.21
N GLY A 172 17.39 9.42 -18.25
CA GLY A 172 17.91 10.17 -19.40
C GLY A 172 19.39 10.56 -19.27
N SER A 173 19.93 10.73 -18.05
CA SER A 173 21.36 10.91 -17.86
C SER A 173 22.05 9.56 -18.02
N SER A 174 22.63 9.39 -19.19
CA SER A 174 23.62 8.35 -19.44
C SER A 174 24.80 8.56 -18.49
N GLN A 175 24.72 8.08 -17.25
CA GLN A 175 25.92 7.56 -16.60
C GLN A 175 26.46 6.55 -17.59
N SER A 176 27.61 6.88 -18.16
CA SER A 176 28.22 6.15 -19.25
C SER A 176 28.70 4.78 -18.74
N HIS A 177 27.76 3.86 -18.53
CA HIS A 177 28.03 2.45 -18.44
C HIS A 177 28.60 2.07 -19.80
N ARG A 178 29.94 2.07 -19.89
CA ARG A 178 30.68 1.72 -21.10
C ARG A 178 30.14 0.39 -21.59
N ARG A 179 29.38 0.42 -22.68
CA ARG A 179 28.83 -0.76 -23.33
C ARG A 179 30.00 -1.70 -23.61
N ARG A 180 29.99 -2.88 -22.99
CA ARG A 180 31.02 -3.87 -23.28
C ARG A 180 30.84 -4.31 -24.74
N PRO A 181 31.87 -4.21 -25.59
CA PRO A 181 31.72 -4.39 -27.04
C PRO A 181 31.29 -5.80 -27.49
N PHE A 182 31.15 -6.76 -26.57
CA PHE A 182 30.78 -8.16 -26.85
C PHE A 182 29.71 -8.72 -25.90
N SER A 183 28.90 -7.89 -25.24
CA SER A 183 27.81 -8.41 -24.39
C SER A 183 26.71 -9.03 -25.24
N ARG A 184 26.31 -10.27 -24.90
CA ARG A 184 25.11 -10.90 -25.46
C ARG A 184 23.91 -9.97 -25.27
N ARG A 185 23.17 -9.76 -26.35
CA ARG A 185 21.94 -8.97 -26.39
C ARG A 185 20.81 -9.83 -25.85
N PHE A 186 20.05 -9.34 -24.88
CA PHE A 186 19.00 -10.12 -24.24
C PHE A 186 17.73 -9.31 -24.00
N TRP A 187 16.61 -10.01 -23.85
CA TRP A 187 15.34 -9.44 -23.44
C TRP A 187 14.71 -10.33 -22.37
N VAL A 188 14.36 -9.77 -21.22
CA VAL A 188 13.67 -10.51 -20.14
C VAL A 188 12.19 -10.20 -20.19
N ALA A 189 11.30 -11.19 -20.15
CA ALA A 189 9.85 -10.99 -20.13
C ALA A 189 9.15 -11.98 -19.17
N GLY A 190 7.87 -11.75 -18.90
CA GLY A 190 7.06 -12.52 -17.96
C GLY A 190 6.51 -11.64 -16.84
N ALA A 191 6.55 -12.15 -15.61
CA ALA A 191 6.02 -11.46 -14.43
C ALA A 191 6.71 -10.09 -14.23
N PRO A 192 5.94 -8.98 -14.16
CA PRO A 192 6.48 -7.65 -14.42
C PRO A 192 7.40 -7.13 -13.31
N THR A 193 7.16 -7.44 -12.04
CA THR A 193 8.01 -6.94 -10.95
C THR A 193 9.31 -7.72 -10.85
N THR A 194 9.26 -9.05 -11.01
CA THR A 194 10.46 -9.90 -11.07
C THR A 194 11.29 -9.56 -12.31
N THR A 195 10.65 -9.37 -13.47
CA THR A 195 11.33 -8.93 -14.69
C THR A 195 12.00 -7.57 -14.51
N ALA A 196 11.33 -6.60 -13.88
CA ALA A 196 11.90 -5.29 -13.61
C ALA A 196 13.12 -5.39 -12.66
N GLY A 197 13.03 -6.22 -11.62
CA GLY A 197 14.13 -6.49 -10.70
C GLY A 197 15.33 -7.16 -11.37
N VAL A 198 15.09 -8.18 -12.21
CA VAL A 198 16.16 -8.85 -12.97
C VAL A 198 16.83 -7.87 -13.93
N ARG A 199 16.05 -7.07 -14.66
CA ARG A 199 16.61 -6.07 -15.58
C ARG A 199 17.44 -5.01 -14.84
N ALA A 200 16.98 -4.54 -13.68
CA ALA A 200 17.73 -3.58 -12.86
C ALA A 200 19.06 -4.18 -12.37
N ALA A 201 19.04 -5.41 -11.84
CA ALA A 201 20.25 -6.09 -11.37
C ALA A 201 21.26 -6.35 -12.51
N LEU A 202 20.79 -6.72 -13.70
CA LEU A 202 21.67 -6.89 -14.88
C LEU A 202 22.21 -5.55 -15.37
N ALA A 203 21.41 -4.48 -15.36
CA ALA A 203 21.85 -3.13 -15.70
C ALA A 203 22.92 -2.62 -14.73
N ASP A 204 22.74 -2.85 -13.43
CA ASP A 204 23.72 -2.55 -12.37
C ASP A 204 25.04 -3.31 -12.58
N ALA A 205 24.98 -4.53 -13.14
CA ALA A 205 26.16 -5.29 -13.55
C ALA A 205 26.80 -4.78 -14.87
N GLY A 206 26.25 -3.73 -15.49
CA GLY A 206 26.73 -3.13 -16.73
C GLY A 206 26.18 -3.78 -18.01
N HIS A 207 25.09 -4.55 -17.91
CA HIS A 207 24.47 -5.26 -19.01
C HIS A 207 23.10 -4.68 -19.36
N LEU A 208 23.02 -3.95 -20.47
CA LEU A 208 21.76 -3.41 -20.98
C LEU A 208 21.13 -4.39 -21.99
N GLY A 209 19.84 -4.63 -21.83
CA GLY A 209 19.05 -5.45 -22.75
C GLY A 209 18.78 -4.78 -24.10
N GLY A 210 18.14 -5.51 -25.00
CA GLY A 210 17.70 -5.06 -26.31
C GLY A 210 18.51 -5.63 -27.48
N GLY A 211 18.26 -5.14 -28.70
CA GLY A 211 18.84 -5.66 -29.93
C GLY A 211 17.82 -6.02 -30.99
N ARG A 212 18.28 -6.17 -32.24
CA ARG A 212 17.44 -6.69 -33.35
C ARG A 212 17.13 -8.19 -33.19
N THR A 213 18.08 -8.96 -32.63
CA THR A 213 18.00 -10.42 -32.47
C THR A 213 18.49 -10.84 -31.07
N PRO A 214 17.77 -10.47 -29.99
CA PRO A 214 18.18 -10.81 -28.62
C PRO A 214 17.94 -12.28 -28.27
N GLU A 215 18.66 -12.79 -27.28
CA GLU A 215 18.23 -13.95 -26.50
C GLU A 215 17.06 -13.54 -25.61
N VAL A 216 15.91 -14.19 -25.74
CA VAL A 216 14.71 -13.88 -24.98
C VAL A 216 14.64 -14.82 -23.79
N VAL A 217 14.52 -14.28 -22.58
CA VAL A 217 14.41 -15.04 -21.33
C VAL A 217 13.01 -14.78 -20.75
N LEU A 218 12.18 -15.83 -20.72
CA LEU A 218 10.85 -15.81 -20.12
C LEU A 218 10.94 -16.35 -18.70
N LEU A 219 10.61 -15.51 -17.72
CA LEU A 219 10.62 -15.89 -16.31
C LEU A 219 9.29 -16.57 -15.97
N ALA A 220 9.36 -17.87 -15.74
CA ALA A 220 8.26 -18.70 -15.29
C ALA A 220 8.25 -18.78 -13.76
N LEU A 221 7.14 -18.39 -13.16
CA LEU A 221 6.90 -18.38 -11.73
C LEU A 221 5.58 -19.11 -11.44
N PRO A 222 5.28 -19.46 -10.18
CA PRO A 222 3.94 -19.92 -9.81
C PRO A 222 2.86 -18.98 -10.34
N LEU A 223 1.78 -19.52 -10.90
CA LEU A 223 0.78 -18.73 -11.62
C LEU A 223 0.17 -17.62 -10.76
N GLU A 224 -0.17 -17.90 -9.50
CA GLU A 224 -0.69 -16.93 -8.53
C GLU A 224 0.29 -15.79 -8.29
N ARG A 225 1.61 -16.07 -8.28
CA ARG A 225 2.66 -15.05 -8.19
C ARG A 225 2.67 -14.20 -9.45
N MET A 226 2.64 -14.79 -10.65
CA MET A 226 2.59 -14.02 -11.89
C MET A 226 1.37 -13.11 -11.95
N LEU A 227 0.19 -13.63 -11.58
CA LEU A 227 -1.06 -12.86 -11.49
C LEU A 227 -0.94 -11.72 -10.46
N GLY A 228 -0.39 -11.99 -9.28
CA GLY A 228 -0.15 -11.00 -8.23
C GLY A 228 0.80 -9.88 -8.67
N GLU A 229 1.87 -10.22 -9.39
CA GLU A 229 2.79 -9.24 -9.96
C GLU A 229 2.13 -8.39 -11.06
N VAL A 230 1.29 -8.99 -11.91
CA VAL A 230 0.51 -8.25 -12.92
C VAL A 230 -0.48 -7.29 -12.24
N TRP A 231 -1.18 -7.74 -11.21
CA TRP A 231 -2.06 -6.89 -10.41
C TRP A 231 -1.28 -5.74 -9.78
N SER A 232 -0.16 -6.03 -9.11
CA SER A 232 0.73 -5.03 -8.50
C SER A 232 1.21 -4.00 -9.52
N GLY A 233 1.70 -4.44 -10.68
CA GLY A 233 2.17 -3.55 -11.74
C GLY A 233 1.06 -2.63 -12.28
N ARG A 234 -0.18 -3.10 -12.36
CA ARG A 234 -1.33 -2.25 -12.73
C ARG A 234 -1.66 -1.22 -11.65
N VAL A 235 -1.61 -1.62 -10.38
CA VAL A 235 -1.84 -0.72 -9.24
C VAL A 235 -0.74 0.34 -9.16
N GLN A 236 0.53 -0.01 -9.35
CA GLN A 236 1.64 0.95 -9.39
C GLN A 236 1.46 1.98 -10.52
N ARG A 237 0.83 1.57 -11.64
CA ARG A 237 0.46 2.44 -12.76
C ARG A 237 -0.87 3.19 -12.57
N GLY A 238 -1.52 3.07 -11.42
CA GLY A 238 -2.72 3.86 -11.07
C GLY A 238 -4.04 3.10 -11.06
N ALA A 239 -4.07 1.80 -11.33
CA ALA A 239 -5.32 1.04 -11.26
C ALA A 239 -5.84 0.93 -9.80
N PRO A 240 -7.14 1.18 -9.54
CA PRO A 240 -7.75 1.01 -8.21
C PRO A 240 -8.40 -0.37 -8.00
N VAL A 241 -8.13 -1.35 -8.87
CA VAL A 241 -8.78 -2.68 -8.86
C VAL A 241 -8.29 -3.56 -7.70
N SER A 242 -9.22 -4.19 -6.97
CA SER A 242 -8.89 -5.13 -5.89
C SER A 242 -8.39 -6.47 -6.46
N TRP A 243 -7.62 -7.21 -5.66
CA TRP A 243 -7.13 -8.54 -6.05
C TRP A 243 -8.26 -9.51 -6.44
N PRO A 244 -9.33 -9.70 -5.63
CA PRO A 244 -10.44 -10.59 -6.02
C PRO A 244 -11.10 -10.18 -7.34
N ALA A 245 -11.37 -8.88 -7.53
CA ALA A 245 -11.99 -8.38 -8.76
C ALA A 245 -11.06 -8.54 -9.98
N PHE A 246 -9.74 -8.42 -9.77
CA PHE A 246 -8.75 -8.68 -10.81
C PHE A 246 -8.75 -10.14 -11.25
N VAL A 247 -8.75 -11.09 -10.32
CA VAL A 247 -8.80 -12.53 -10.63
C VAL A 247 -10.13 -12.90 -11.28
N GLU A 248 -11.25 -12.48 -10.69
CA GLU A 248 -12.59 -12.73 -11.22
C GLU A 248 -12.71 -12.28 -12.68
N ARG A 249 -12.18 -11.10 -13.00
CA ARG A 249 -12.18 -10.54 -14.36
C ARG A 249 -11.53 -11.48 -15.38
N TRP A 250 -10.43 -12.13 -15.02
CA TRP A 250 -9.68 -13.03 -15.91
C TRP A 250 -10.27 -14.44 -15.93
N SER A 251 -10.73 -14.93 -14.77
CA SER A 251 -11.47 -16.18 -14.66
C SER A 251 -12.74 -16.17 -15.53
N ARG A 252 -13.54 -15.09 -15.50
CA ARG A 252 -14.72 -14.94 -16.37
C ARG A 252 -14.41 -14.93 -17.87
N ARG A 253 -13.17 -14.63 -18.27
CA ARG A 253 -12.72 -14.64 -19.68
C ARG A 253 -12.08 -15.96 -20.09
N ASP A 254 -11.91 -16.90 -19.15
CA ASP A 254 -11.06 -18.09 -19.28
C ASP A 254 -9.68 -17.81 -19.94
N ALA A 255 -9.06 -16.70 -19.55
CA ALA A 255 -7.82 -16.23 -20.19
C ALA A 255 -6.84 -15.67 -19.15
N LEU A 256 -5.55 -15.73 -19.47
CA LEU A 256 -4.51 -15.10 -18.67
C LEU A 256 -4.25 -13.65 -19.12
N PRO A 257 -3.82 -12.77 -18.20
CA PRO A 257 -3.26 -11.48 -18.59
C PRO A 257 -2.05 -11.67 -19.52
N PRO A 258 -1.83 -10.79 -20.52
CA PRO A 258 -0.75 -10.95 -21.50
C PRO A 258 0.65 -11.14 -20.89
N SER A 259 0.95 -10.50 -19.76
CA SER A 259 2.25 -10.64 -19.08
C SER A 259 2.41 -11.93 -18.27
N ALA A 260 1.32 -12.68 -18.03
CA ALA A 260 1.33 -13.99 -17.37
C ALA A 260 1.05 -15.14 -18.37
N ASP A 261 0.63 -14.84 -19.60
CA ASP A 261 0.47 -15.78 -20.69
C ASP A 261 1.83 -16.09 -21.35
N LEU A 262 2.63 -16.91 -20.67
CA LEU A 262 3.96 -17.31 -21.14
C LEU A 262 3.93 -17.99 -22.51
N PRO A 263 2.96 -18.88 -22.85
CA PRO A 263 2.89 -19.46 -24.18
C PRO A 263 2.66 -18.43 -25.28
N ALA A 264 1.75 -17.47 -25.09
CA ALA A 264 1.54 -16.40 -26.06
C ALA A 264 2.79 -15.52 -26.22
N LEU A 265 3.46 -15.18 -25.11
CA LEU A 265 4.73 -14.45 -25.15
C LEU A 265 5.81 -15.24 -25.92
N ALA A 266 5.95 -16.54 -25.64
CA ALA A 266 6.94 -17.40 -26.28
C ALA A 266 6.70 -17.50 -27.79
N ARG A 267 5.45 -17.72 -28.22
CA ARG A 267 5.08 -17.72 -29.64
C ARG A 267 5.42 -16.40 -30.33
N SER A 268 4.99 -15.28 -29.75
CA SER A 268 5.23 -13.95 -30.33
C SER A 268 6.72 -13.61 -30.48
N TRP A 269 7.57 -14.08 -29.56
CA TRP A 269 9.01 -13.90 -29.67
C TRP A 269 9.65 -14.91 -30.61
N ALA A 270 9.20 -16.16 -30.60
CA ALA A 270 9.71 -17.20 -31.50
C ALA A 270 9.45 -16.86 -32.98
N GLU A 271 8.32 -16.24 -33.31
CA GLU A 271 8.05 -15.70 -34.64
C GLU A 271 9.09 -14.65 -35.08
N ARG A 272 9.69 -13.93 -34.13
CA ARG A 272 10.63 -12.82 -34.38
C ARG A 272 12.10 -13.23 -34.34
N VAL A 273 12.49 -14.13 -33.43
CA VAL A 273 13.89 -14.49 -33.18
C VAL A 273 14.17 -15.99 -33.33
N GLY A 274 13.15 -16.80 -33.56
CA GLY A 274 13.23 -18.26 -33.60
C GLY A 274 13.11 -18.89 -32.20
N ALA A 275 12.47 -20.07 -32.12
CA ALA A 275 12.23 -20.77 -30.85
C ALA A 275 13.51 -21.12 -30.08
N GLY A 276 14.62 -21.42 -30.78
CA GLY A 276 15.90 -21.73 -30.15
C GLY A 276 16.56 -20.57 -29.39
N ARG A 277 16.08 -19.33 -29.57
CA ARG A 277 16.52 -18.12 -28.84
C ARG A 277 15.53 -17.68 -27.76
N VAL A 278 14.44 -18.43 -27.56
CA VAL A 278 13.44 -18.15 -26.52
C VAL A 278 13.64 -19.16 -25.40
N HIS A 279 14.27 -18.73 -24.33
CA HIS A 279 14.56 -19.53 -23.16
C HIS A 279 13.49 -19.34 -22.09
N VAL A 280 12.98 -20.43 -21.54
CA VAL A 280 12.07 -20.39 -20.38
C VAL A 280 12.89 -20.72 -19.13
N VAL A 281 12.89 -19.82 -18.15
CA VAL A 281 13.56 -20.01 -16.85
C VAL A 281 12.49 -20.20 -15.79
N ALA A 282 12.37 -21.43 -15.29
CA ALA A 282 11.47 -21.83 -14.22
C ALA A 282 12.31 -22.24 -13.00
N ASP A 283 12.69 -21.25 -12.20
CA ASP A 283 13.63 -21.41 -11.08
C ASP A 283 13.17 -20.58 -9.86
N GLN A 284 13.53 -21.02 -8.66
CA GLN A 284 13.24 -20.29 -7.42
C GLN A 284 14.07 -18.99 -7.32
N GLU A 285 15.27 -18.98 -7.93
CA GLU A 285 16.18 -17.84 -8.02
C GLU A 285 16.30 -17.34 -9.48
N PRO A 286 15.24 -16.73 -10.05
CA PRO A 286 15.20 -16.37 -11.47
C PRO A 286 16.31 -15.40 -11.89
N LEU A 287 16.79 -14.54 -10.98
CA LEU A 287 17.94 -13.66 -11.25
C LEU A 287 19.23 -14.46 -11.46
N HIS A 288 19.53 -15.41 -10.58
CA HIS A 288 20.75 -16.20 -10.67
C HIS A 288 20.73 -17.09 -11.92
N ALA A 289 19.63 -17.81 -12.15
CA ALA A 289 19.45 -18.65 -13.33
C ALA A 289 19.55 -17.85 -14.64
N THR A 290 18.94 -16.65 -14.69
CA THR A 290 19.06 -15.76 -15.86
C THR A 290 20.50 -15.29 -16.09
N ALA A 291 21.21 -14.91 -15.02
CA ALA A 291 22.60 -14.47 -15.12
C ALA A 291 23.51 -15.61 -15.61
N GLN A 292 23.32 -16.83 -15.09
CA GLN A 292 24.06 -18.02 -15.51
C GLN A 292 23.84 -18.33 -16.99
N LEU A 293 22.58 -18.34 -17.44
CA LEU A 293 22.20 -18.56 -18.84
C LEU A 293 22.87 -17.55 -19.79
N LEU A 294 22.91 -16.29 -19.38
CA LEU A 294 23.51 -15.21 -20.17
C LEU A 294 25.04 -15.14 -20.04
N GLY A 295 25.65 -15.94 -19.16
CA GLY A 295 27.09 -15.88 -18.87
C GLY A 295 27.53 -14.60 -18.15
N ILE A 296 26.62 -14.00 -17.37
CA ILE A 296 26.81 -12.74 -16.66
C ILE A 296 27.21 -13.01 -15.21
N ARG A 297 28.28 -12.36 -14.74
CA ARG A 297 28.65 -12.36 -13.33
C ARG A 297 28.03 -11.15 -12.64
N LEU A 298 27.08 -11.41 -11.74
CA LEU A 298 26.51 -10.38 -10.88
C LEU A 298 27.59 -9.84 -9.95
N ARG A 299 27.66 -8.51 -9.79
CA ARG A 299 28.56 -7.85 -8.84
C ARG A 299 27.73 -7.17 -7.77
N PRO A 300 28.09 -7.29 -6.48
CA PRO A 300 27.46 -6.50 -5.43
C PRO A 300 27.68 -5.00 -5.74
N THR A 301 26.61 -4.23 -5.81
CA THR A 301 26.66 -2.78 -5.92
C THR A 301 26.30 -2.17 -4.57
N SER A 302 27.04 -1.15 -4.14
CA SER A 302 26.78 -0.47 -2.85
C SER A 302 25.47 0.34 -2.87
N ARG A 303 24.92 0.63 -4.07
CA ARG A 303 23.68 1.37 -4.25
C ARG A 303 22.95 0.89 -5.50
N PRO A 304 22.19 -0.22 -5.43
CA PRO A 304 21.48 -0.74 -6.59
C PRO A 304 20.43 0.24 -7.09
N ALA A 305 20.26 0.34 -8.40
CA ALA A 305 19.20 1.14 -8.98
C ALA A 305 17.83 0.58 -8.57
N LEU A 306 16.87 1.46 -8.30
CA LEU A 306 15.50 1.01 -8.05
C LEU A 306 14.87 0.57 -9.37
N PRO A 307 14.23 -0.62 -9.43
CA PRO A 307 13.53 -1.05 -10.62
C PRO A 307 12.31 -0.17 -10.89
N GLU A 308 11.91 -0.07 -12.16
CA GLU A 308 10.72 0.68 -12.60
C GLU A 308 9.43 0.23 -11.87
N LEU A 309 9.32 -1.07 -11.62
CA LEU A 309 8.25 -1.67 -10.83
C LEU A 309 8.84 -2.33 -9.60
N LEU A 310 8.31 -1.98 -8.43
CA LEU A 310 8.77 -2.49 -7.15
C LEU A 310 8.05 -3.81 -6.82
N ALA A 311 8.80 -4.80 -6.33
CA ALA A 311 8.25 -6.00 -5.71
C ALA A 311 7.74 -5.63 -4.30
N MET A 312 6.52 -5.10 -4.22
CA MET A 312 5.90 -4.67 -2.97
C MET A 312 5.07 -5.79 -2.32
N PRO A 313 4.99 -5.85 -0.98
CA PRO A 313 4.07 -6.75 -0.28
C PRO A 313 2.61 -6.46 -0.64
N SER A 314 1.75 -7.46 -0.50
CA SER A 314 0.33 -7.37 -0.86
C SER A 314 -0.41 -6.24 -0.12
N ALA A 315 -0.10 -6.00 1.15
CA ALA A 315 -0.63 -4.88 1.93
C ALA A 315 -0.21 -3.51 1.38
N ALA A 316 1.05 -3.35 0.94
CA ALA A 316 1.53 -2.11 0.33
C ALA A 316 0.87 -1.86 -1.03
N VAL A 317 0.63 -2.91 -1.81
CA VAL A 317 -0.14 -2.81 -3.06
C VAL A 317 -1.58 -2.41 -2.76
N ASP A 318 -2.23 -2.96 -1.73
CA ASP A 318 -3.60 -2.57 -1.35
C ASP A 318 -3.70 -1.12 -0.86
N LEU A 319 -2.73 -0.65 -0.08
CA LEU A 319 -2.61 0.75 0.30
C LEU A 319 -2.55 1.64 -0.95
N LEU A 320 -1.63 1.35 -1.87
CA LEU A 320 -1.48 2.13 -3.09
C LEU A 320 -2.74 2.10 -3.96
N ARG A 321 -3.44 0.95 -4.02
CA ARG A 321 -4.73 0.81 -4.70
C ARG A 321 -5.79 1.75 -4.11
N ARG A 322 -5.88 1.84 -2.79
CA ARG A 322 -6.82 2.74 -2.09
C ARG A 322 -6.46 4.20 -2.30
N VAL A 323 -5.18 4.52 -2.26
CA VAL A 323 -4.67 5.86 -2.61
C VAL A 323 -5.05 6.21 -4.05
N ASN A 324 -4.87 5.31 -5.02
CA ASN A 324 -5.25 5.53 -6.42
C ASN A 324 -6.73 5.88 -6.59
N GLN A 325 -7.61 5.23 -5.81
CA GLN A 325 -9.05 5.52 -5.83
C GLN A 325 -9.34 6.98 -5.43
N VAL A 326 -8.60 7.52 -4.46
CA VAL A 326 -8.76 8.91 -4.02
C VAL A 326 -8.07 9.89 -4.98
N LEU A 327 -6.84 9.56 -5.43
CA LEU A 327 -6.07 10.40 -6.36
C LEU A 327 -6.80 10.57 -7.70
N GLY A 328 -7.40 9.49 -8.22
CA GLY A 328 -8.15 9.52 -9.47
C GLY A 328 -9.35 10.47 -9.48
N VAL A 329 -9.83 10.86 -8.29
CA VAL A 329 -10.94 11.81 -8.13
C VAL A 329 -10.45 13.22 -7.79
N ARG A 330 -9.39 13.33 -6.98
CA ARG A 330 -8.97 14.62 -6.37
C ARG A 330 -7.79 15.30 -7.05
N VAL A 331 -7.07 14.61 -7.93
CA VAL A 331 -5.79 15.09 -8.44
C VAL A 331 -5.75 14.99 -9.96
N PRO A 332 -5.35 16.07 -10.67
CA PRO A 332 -5.13 16.03 -12.12
C PRO A 332 -4.14 14.92 -12.51
N GLU A 333 -4.40 14.24 -13.62
CA GLU A 333 -3.67 13.05 -14.06
C GLU A 333 -2.14 13.25 -14.11
N ALA A 334 -1.69 14.43 -14.54
CA ALA A 334 -0.26 14.77 -14.63
C ALA A 334 0.50 14.72 -13.29
N ARG A 335 -0.17 14.98 -12.15
CA ARG A 335 0.47 14.97 -10.81
C ARG A 335 0.45 13.59 -10.15
N GLN A 336 -0.45 12.70 -10.59
CA GLN A 336 -0.66 11.43 -9.89
C GLN A 336 0.55 10.47 -9.92
N PRO A 337 1.34 10.33 -11.02
CA PRO A 337 2.51 9.45 -11.03
C PRO A 337 3.52 9.79 -9.93
N ALA A 338 3.78 11.08 -9.71
CA ALA A 338 4.74 11.53 -8.71
C ALA A 338 4.27 11.19 -7.29
N LEU A 339 3.00 11.46 -6.96
CA LEU A 339 2.42 11.10 -5.65
C LEU A 339 2.41 9.59 -5.41
N ARG A 340 2.15 8.77 -6.45
CA ARG A 340 2.20 7.31 -6.35
C ARG A 340 3.61 6.80 -6.03
N ARG A 341 4.65 7.39 -6.65
CA ARG A 341 6.04 7.05 -6.36
C ARG A 341 6.39 7.33 -4.89
N VAL A 342 5.90 8.45 -4.33
CA VAL A 342 6.09 8.79 -2.92
C VAL A 342 5.56 7.68 -2.00
N VAL A 343 4.32 7.24 -2.22
CA VAL A 343 3.71 6.15 -1.44
C VAL A 343 4.43 4.82 -1.66
N ALA A 344 4.75 4.49 -2.91
CA ALA A 344 5.39 3.24 -3.27
C ALA A 344 6.78 3.10 -2.62
N ALA A 345 7.65 4.11 -2.71
CA ALA A 345 8.98 3.99 -2.11
C ALA A 345 8.96 4.08 -0.57
N SER A 346 8.01 4.84 0.01
CA SER A 346 7.83 4.89 1.46
C SER A 346 7.41 3.52 2.02
N SER A 347 6.50 2.83 1.33
CA SER A 347 6.04 1.48 1.70
C SER A 347 7.10 0.40 1.43
N PHE A 348 7.80 0.51 0.29
CA PHE A 348 8.84 -0.45 -0.10
C PHE A 348 10.04 -0.43 0.84
N SER A 349 10.49 0.75 1.29
CA SER A 349 11.65 0.88 2.18
C SER A 349 11.44 0.17 3.53
N ARG A 350 10.20 0.15 4.06
CA ARG A 350 9.87 -0.62 5.28
C ARG A 350 9.94 -2.12 5.03
N SER A 351 9.43 -2.55 3.88
CA SER A 351 9.34 -3.96 3.51
C SER A 351 10.72 -4.63 3.40
N ARG A 352 11.78 -3.88 3.06
CA ARG A 352 13.16 -4.39 3.08
C ARG A 352 13.75 -4.61 4.48
N MET A 353 13.14 -4.04 5.52
CA MET A 353 13.64 -4.12 6.90
C MET A 353 13.03 -5.29 7.69
N SER A 354 12.06 -6.01 7.10
CA SER A 354 11.50 -7.22 7.70
C SER A 354 11.85 -8.44 6.82
N PRO A 355 12.66 -9.39 7.32
CA PRO A 355 13.07 -10.57 6.55
C PRO A 355 11.92 -11.55 6.26
N ASP A 356 10.79 -11.50 6.97
CA ASP A 356 9.63 -12.40 6.82
C ASP A 356 8.67 -12.02 5.66
N VAL A 357 9.04 -11.03 4.84
CA VAL A 357 8.15 -10.46 3.81
C VAL A 357 7.90 -11.42 2.63
N ASP A 358 8.57 -12.57 2.59
CA ASP A 358 8.28 -13.63 1.62
C ASP A 358 6.95 -14.37 1.89
N GLU A 359 6.35 -14.23 3.08
CA GLU A 359 5.29 -15.15 3.56
C GLU A 359 3.83 -14.77 3.26
N ALA A 360 3.53 -13.55 2.76
CA ALA A 360 2.13 -13.14 2.49
C ALA A 360 1.83 -12.89 1.01
N ARG A 361 2.35 -13.77 0.14
CA ARG A 361 2.00 -13.80 -1.28
C ARG A 361 0.50 -14.14 -1.41
N LEU A 362 -0.22 -13.32 -2.17
CA LEU A 362 -1.64 -13.56 -2.37
C LEU A 362 -1.85 -14.83 -3.17
N VAL A 363 -2.78 -15.66 -2.70
CA VAL A 363 -3.27 -16.79 -3.48
C VAL A 363 -4.52 -16.41 -4.26
N VAL A 364 -4.80 -17.19 -5.29
CA VAL A 364 -6.05 -17.11 -6.05
C VAL A 364 -7.21 -17.39 -5.08
N PRO A 365 -8.26 -16.54 -5.06
CA PRO A 365 -9.46 -16.78 -4.26
C PRO A 365 -10.06 -18.15 -4.54
N GLU A 366 -10.60 -18.81 -3.51
CA GLU A 366 -11.04 -20.21 -3.59
C GLU A 366 -12.01 -20.48 -4.74
N LEU A 367 -12.94 -19.54 -4.95
CA LEU A 367 -13.93 -19.59 -6.03
C LEU A 367 -13.31 -19.73 -7.43
N HIS A 368 -12.06 -19.29 -7.62
CA HIS A 368 -11.36 -19.29 -8.90
C HIS A 368 -10.18 -20.26 -8.95
N ARG A 369 -10.01 -21.12 -7.93
CA ARG A 369 -8.86 -22.03 -7.83
C ARG A 369 -8.81 -23.02 -8.99
N SER A 370 -9.93 -23.70 -9.30
CA SER A 370 -10.01 -24.67 -10.39
C SER A 370 -9.67 -24.07 -11.75
N TRP A 371 -10.08 -22.81 -11.99
CA TRP A 371 -9.68 -22.06 -13.18
C TRP A 371 -8.15 -21.86 -13.22
N ALA A 372 -7.55 -21.41 -12.11
CA ALA A 372 -6.11 -21.18 -12.07
C ALA A 372 -5.32 -22.48 -12.23
N GLU A 373 -5.76 -23.59 -11.63
CA GLU A 373 -5.16 -24.92 -11.81
C GLU A 373 -5.19 -25.32 -13.28
N ALA A 374 -6.36 -25.22 -13.94
CA ALA A 374 -6.50 -25.53 -15.35
C ALA A 374 -5.62 -24.65 -16.25
N GLN A 375 -5.51 -23.35 -15.95
CA GLN A 375 -4.64 -22.43 -16.70
C GLN A 375 -3.16 -22.74 -16.47
N SER A 376 -2.75 -23.09 -15.25
CA SER A 376 -1.35 -23.47 -14.97
C SER A 376 -0.95 -24.74 -15.72
N ALA A 377 -1.82 -25.76 -15.73
CA ALA A 377 -1.60 -27.00 -16.48
C ALA A 377 -1.53 -26.73 -18.00
N ARG A 378 -2.42 -25.87 -18.51
CA ARG A 378 -2.40 -25.45 -19.93
C ARG A 378 -1.08 -24.75 -20.30
N VAL A 379 -0.61 -23.83 -19.46
CA VAL A 379 0.66 -23.12 -19.68
C VAL A 379 1.84 -24.09 -19.72
N VAL A 380 1.95 -24.99 -18.74
CA VAL A 380 3.03 -25.98 -18.68
C VAL A 380 3.05 -26.84 -19.94
N GLU A 381 1.88 -27.35 -20.33
CA GLU A 381 1.76 -28.23 -21.48
C GLU A 381 2.07 -27.51 -22.80
N GLU A 382 1.61 -26.28 -22.99
CA GLU A 382 1.92 -25.49 -24.18
C GLU A 382 3.41 -25.14 -24.27
N LEU A 383 4.06 -24.83 -23.15
CA LEU A 383 5.51 -24.57 -23.12
C LEU A 383 6.31 -25.84 -23.45
N ARG A 384 5.91 -27.01 -22.94
CA ARG A 384 6.53 -28.31 -23.27
C ARG A 384 6.44 -28.62 -24.76
N ARG A 385 5.29 -28.38 -25.39
CA ARG A 385 5.09 -28.62 -26.83
C ARG A 385 5.79 -27.60 -27.72
N GLY A 386 6.08 -26.40 -27.23
CA GLY A 386 6.62 -25.30 -28.03
C GLY A 386 8.09 -25.45 -28.47
N GLY A 387 8.82 -26.45 -27.97
CA GLY A 387 10.20 -26.72 -28.36
C GLY A 387 11.22 -25.67 -27.89
N TYR A 388 10.86 -24.86 -26.89
CA TYR A 388 11.72 -23.84 -26.29
C TYR A 388 12.75 -24.49 -25.35
N PRO A 389 14.01 -24.02 -25.30
CA PRO A 389 14.93 -24.43 -24.26
C PRO A 389 14.41 -24.03 -22.86
N VAL A 390 14.18 -25.02 -22.01
CA VAL A 390 13.70 -24.84 -20.63
C VAL A 390 14.87 -25.02 -19.66
N HIS A 391 14.98 -24.10 -18.70
CA HIS A 391 15.97 -24.11 -17.63
C HIS A 391 15.24 -24.17 -16.29
N GLY A 392 15.42 -25.26 -15.55
CA GLY A 392 14.69 -25.55 -14.31
C GLY A 392 13.44 -26.42 -14.55
N ASP A 393 12.44 -26.29 -13.69
CA ASP A 393 11.27 -27.17 -13.66
C ASP A 393 9.96 -26.40 -13.91
N LEU A 394 9.26 -26.73 -15.00
CA LEU A 394 7.98 -26.11 -15.35
C LEU A 394 6.87 -26.42 -14.35
N ASP A 395 6.98 -27.48 -13.56
CA ASP A 395 6.00 -27.80 -12.53
C ASP A 395 5.96 -26.71 -11.43
N LEU A 396 6.99 -25.84 -11.36
CA LEU A 396 6.97 -24.62 -10.52
C LEU A 396 5.90 -23.59 -10.93
N ILE A 397 5.32 -23.68 -12.12
CA ILE A 397 4.23 -22.81 -12.58
C ILE A 397 2.90 -23.18 -11.91
N ALA A 398 2.78 -24.42 -11.41
CA ALA A 398 1.57 -24.91 -10.76
C ALA A 398 1.13 -23.99 -9.60
N VAL A 399 -0.19 -23.90 -9.43
CA VAL A 399 -0.78 -23.10 -8.36
C VAL A 399 -0.42 -23.69 -7.01
N ARG A 400 0.17 -22.89 -6.12
CA ARG A 400 0.48 -23.36 -4.76
C ARG A 400 -0.75 -23.25 -3.84
N PRO A 401 -0.96 -24.24 -2.96
CA PRO A 401 -2.00 -24.15 -1.95
C PRO A 401 -1.57 -23.25 -0.78
N GLY A 402 -2.54 -22.60 -0.16
CA GLY A 402 -2.37 -21.92 1.13
C GLY A 402 -1.82 -20.49 1.03
N GLY A 403 -2.36 -19.61 1.86
CA GLY A 403 -1.97 -18.20 1.91
C GLY A 403 -3.18 -17.26 1.96
N PRO A 404 -2.94 -15.95 2.15
CA PRO A 404 -3.99 -14.96 2.21
C PRO A 404 -4.65 -14.76 0.83
N GLN A 405 -5.98 -14.90 0.75
CA GLN A 405 -6.75 -14.58 -0.46
C GLN A 405 -6.99 -13.08 -0.62
N ARG A 406 -6.67 -12.28 0.40
CA ARG A 406 -6.77 -10.81 0.41
C ARG A 406 -5.67 -10.25 1.30
N PRO A 407 -5.17 -9.03 1.00
CA PRO A 407 -4.28 -8.30 1.89
C PRO A 407 -4.89 -8.17 3.30
N ARG A 408 -4.10 -8.42 4.35
CA ARG A 408 -4.59 -8.32 5.73
C ARG A 408 -4.79 -6.86 6.11
N ARG A 409 -5.95 -6.54 6.70
CA ARG A 409 -6.33 -5.16 7.00
C ARG A 409 -5.43 -4.50 8.05
N SER A 410 -4.99 -5.25 9.05
CA SER A 410 -4.05 -4.79 10.08
C SER A 410 -2.72 -4.36 9.46
N GLU A 411 -2.15 -5.18 8.59
CA GLU A 411 -0.91 -4.86 7.86
C GLU A 411 -1.07 -3.61 6.98
N VAL A 412 -2.24 -3.42 6.37
CA VAL A 412 -2.54 -2.21 5.59
C VAL A 412 -2.63 -0.99 6.52
N LEU A 413 -3.31 -1.09 7.68
CA LEU A 413 -3.38 -0.01 8.66
C LEU A 413 -1.99 0.37 9.17
N ASP A 414 -1.16 -0.61 9.50
CA ASP A 414 0.22 -0.38 9.92
C ASP A 414 1.03 0.36 8.87
N LEU A 415 0.84 0.03 7.59
CA LEU A 415 1.48 0.73 6.48
C LEU A 415 0.93 2.15 6.29
N VAL A 416 -0.37 2.36 6.50
CA VAL A 416 -0.98 3.70 6.45
C VAL A 416 -0.34 4.60 7.49
N LEU A 417 -0.35 4.20 8.78
CA LEU A 417 0.21 4.97 9.89
C LEU A 417 1.68 5.31 9.63
N ASP A 418 2.47 4.30 9.26
CA ASP A 418 3.90 4.48 9.00
C ASP A 418 4.18 5.39 7.81
N THR A 419 3.38 5.29 6.75
CA THR A 419 3.55 6.11 5.54
C THR A 419 3.15 7.55 5.81
N VAL A 420 2.08 7.80 6.59
CA VAL A 420 1.69 9.14 7.03
C VAL A 420 2.84 9.79 7.79
N LEU A 421 3.38 9.12 8.81
CA LEU A 421 4.48 9.64 9.61
C LEU A 421 5.72 9.93 8.74
N ARG A 422 6.10 9.02 7.83
CA ARG A 422 7.24 9.24 6.91
C ARG A 422 7.04 10.40 5.96
N VAL A 423 5.82 10.61 5.45
CA VAL A 423 5.51 11.74 4.57
C VAL A 423 5.65 13.05 5.35
N VAL A 424 5.17 13.10 6.60
CA VAL A 424 5.28 14.28 7.48
C VAL A 424 6.74 14.54 7.89
N GLU A 425 7.49 13.50 8.26
CA GLU A 425 8.92 13.59 8.60
C GLU A 425 9.76 14.16 7.44
N ARG A 426 9.36 13.93 6.18
CA ARG A 426 10.09 14.44 5.00
C ARG A 426 9.71 15.88 4.61
N GLN A 427 8.63 16.43 5.17
CA GLN A 427 8.16 17.77 4.83
C GLN A 427 8.92 18.91 5.53
N GLY A 428 9.77 18.63 6.50
CA GLY A 428 10.60 19.67 7.08
C GLY A 428 11.74 19.13 7.90
#